data_AF-A0A1S8N279-F1
#
_entry.id   AF-A0A1S8N279-F1
#
_cell.length_a   1.000
_cell.length_b   1.000
_cell.length_c   1.000
_cell.angle_alpha   90.00
_cell.angle_beta   90.00
_cell.angle_gamma   90.00
#
_symmetry.space_group_name_H-M   'P 1'
#
loop_
_entity.id
_entity.type
_entity.pdbx_description
1 polymer ?
#
loop_
_entity_poly.entity_id
_entity_poly.type
_entity_poly.pdbx_seq_one_letter_code
_entity_poly.pdbx_strand_id
1 'polypeptide(L)'
;MSRLKNDELVLLDNLIYLDWDVDEDEELKDLIDNLLEDGELDRIINKTKNCLVSMCKSEWIKILKQIQNKPNLQDLKIIDLVNHKSGMRVACFVDSQDNCTVVFRGTATSKEWDDNGQGAYEYDTTEQKYALSYINSLNFDKIVVTGHSKGGNKAQYVTILSSKILNCVSVNGQGFSNEFINKYKDNIEKNKNKIVAINSKYDYVNCLFNGIAGEMHYIKTKFQVNPLFYHKANILLDDNGDLRQESNRGIFSKIINDFSTSIISDLPEDIRNLTIDGIISAIEFVLCHDKNNDKLIKIGGSILIMLTYGKYFKYKEAFAFSYIILQILMLPLLLWGDFIDIEETHSVELLNEVIKKISNAGDKIVNKINVIDNKFSPMSNTVSNAINTLINKLKAQEI
;
A
#
# COMPACT_ATOMS: atom_id res chain seq x y z
N MET A 1 -31.68 1.66 -4.33
CA MET A 1 -30.81 0.70 -5.03
C MET A 1 -30.19 -0.22 -3.99
N SER A 2 -29.55 -1.32 -4.40
CA SER A 2 -28.73 -2.10 -3.47
C SER A 2 -27.41 -1.36 -3.22
N ARG A 3 -26.85 -1.53 -2.02
CA ARG A 3 -25.50 -1.11 -1.66
C ARG A 3 -24.49 -1.40 -2.79
N LEU A 4 -23.57 -0.46 -3.03
CA LEU A 4 -22.50 -0.61 -4.05
C LEU A 4 -21.72 -1.92 -3.86
N LYS A 5 -21.42 -2.57 -4.98
CA LYS A 5 -20.61 -3.78 -5.05
C LYS A 5 -19.13 -3.47 -4.89
N ASN A 6 -18.33 -4.50 -4.59
CA ASN A 6 -16.88 -4.34 -4.43
C ASN A 6 -16.19 -3.82 -5.69
N ASP A 7 -16.63 -4.24 -6.88
CA ASP A 7 -16.10 -3.72 -8.16
C ASP A 7 -16.42 -2.23 -8.37
N GLU A 8 -17.63 -1.79 -8.02
CA GLU A 8 -18.05 -0.39 -8.07
C GLU A 8 -17.23 0.48 -7.10
N LEU A 9 -16.91 -0.03 -5.90
CA LEU A 9 -16.03 0.65 -4.95
C LEU A 9 -14.59 0.74 -5.45
N VAL A 10 -14.06 -0.31 -6.09
CA VAL A 10 -12.73 -0.28 -6.72
C VAL A 10 -12.68 0.74 -7.87
N LEU A 11 -13.75 0.91 -8.64
CA LEU A 11 -13.82 1.95 -9.67
C LEU A 11 -13.72 3.36 -9.06
N LEU A 12 -14.42 3.63 -7.95
CA LEU A 12 -14.29 4.90 -7.23
C LEU A 12 -12.90 5.10 -6.61
N ASP A 13 -12.27 4.03 -6.13
CA ASP A 13 -10.89 4.05 -5.63
C ASP A 13 -9.87 4.42 -6.72
N ASN A 14 -10.16 4.15 -7.99
CA ASN A 14 -9.36 4.66 -9.10
C ASN A 14 -9.65 6.15 -9.37
N LEU A 15 -10.94 6.54 -9.40
CA LEU A 15 -11.36 7.91 -9.70
C LEU A 15 -10.73 8.95 -8.76
N ILE A 16 -10.65 8.65 -7.45
CA ILE A 16 -10.16 9.61 -6.44
C ILE A 16 -8.69 10.04 -6.62
N TYR A 17 -7.93 9.33 -7.44
CA TYR A 17 -6.55 9.69 -7.78
C TYR A 17 -6.43 10.82 -8.81
N LEU A 18 -7.46 11.04 -9.62
CA LEU A 18 -7.49 12.17 -10.55
C LEU A 18 -7.77 13.46 -9.75
N ASP A 19 -7.04 14.53 -10.06
CA ASP A 19 -7.18 15.82 -9.40
C ASP A 19 -8.30 16.68 -10.01
N TRP A 20 -9.51 16.12 -9.99
CA TRP A 20 -10.76 16.82 -10.35
C TRP A 20 -11.25 17.71 -9.21
N ASP A 21 -12.05 18.69 -9.56
CA ASP A 21 -12.77 19.57 -8.64
C ASP A 21 -14.27 19.42 -9.01
N VAL A 22 -15.16 19.67 -8.04
CA VAL A 22 -16.60 19.53 -8.23
C VAL A 22 -17.33 20.70 -7.60
N ASP A 23 -18.49 21.03 -8.14
CA ASP A 23 -19.45 21.89 -7.47
C ASP A 23 -20.22 21.10 -6.39
N GLU A 24 -20.81 21.80 -5.43
CA GLU A 24 -21.63 21.17 -4.38
C GLU A 24 -22.82 20.43 -5.01
N ASP A 25 -23.03 19.17 -4.58
CA ASP A 25 -24.10 18.27 -5.06
C ASP A 25 -24.02 17.88 -6.55
N GLU A 26 -22.86 17.99 -7.20
CA GLU A 26 -22.66 17.54 -8.58
C GLU A 26 -22.93 16.03 -8.74
N GLU A 27 -23.64 15.64 -9.80
CA GLU A 27 -23.88 14.24 -10.11
C GLU A 27 -22.60 13.58 -10.66
N LEU A 28 -22.27 12.38 -10.19
CA LEU A 28 -21.06 11.67 -10.62
C LEU A 28 -21.05 11.48 -12.15
N LYS A 29 -22.21 11.27 -12.77
CA LYS A 29 -22.31 11.13 -14.23
C LYS A 29 -21.79 12.38 -14.95
N ASP A 30 -22.09 13.58 -14.44
CA ASP A 30 -21.75 14.84 -15.08
C ASP A 30 -20.24 15.09 -14.95
N LEU A 31 -19.65 14.80 -13.80
CA LEU A 31 -18.19 14.77 -13.62
C LEU A 31 -17.53 13.82 -14.63
N ILE A 32 -18.05 12.60 -14.78
CA ILE A 32 -17.44 11.60 -15.69
C ILE A 32 -17.55 12.04 -17.15
N ASP A 33 -18.68 12.61 -17.57
CA ASP A 33 -18.88 13.14 -18.90
C ASP A 33 -17.90 14.30 -19.18
N ASN A 34 -17.74 15.24 -18.23
CA ASN A 34 -16.77 16.34 -18.29
C ASN A 34 -15.32 15.81 -18.41
N LEU A 35 -14.96 14.78 -17.63
CA LEU A 35 -13.62 14.17 -17.68
C LEU A 35 -13.34 13.48 -19.02
N LEU A 36 -14.37 13.05 -19.74
CA LEU A 36 -14.27 12.39 -21.04
C LEU A 36 -14.32 13.37 -22.23
N GLU A 37 -14.58 14.66 -21.98
CA GLU A 37 -14.49 15.70 -23.01
C GLU A 37 -13.06 15.83 -23.57
N ASP A 38 -12.97 16.27 -24.83
CA ASP A 38 -11.69 16.33 -25.54
C ASP A 38 -10.73 17.32 -24.86
N GLY A 39 -9.54 16.83 -24.49
CA GLY A 39 -8.49 17.60 -23.83
C GLY A 39 -8.59 17.74 -22.30
N GLU A 40 -9.73 17.48 -21.66
CA GLU A 40 -9.88 17.66 -20.20
C GLU A 40 -9.11 16.60 -19.40
N LEU A 41 -9.19 15.34 -19.80
CA LEU A 41 -8.38 14.29 -19.16
C LEU A 41 -6.87 14.56 -19.29
N ASP A 42 -6.41 15.07 -20.44
CA ASP A 42 -5.00 15.43 -20.61
C ASP A 42 -4.61 16.56 -19.67
N ARG A 43 -5.45 17.58 -19.53
CA ARG A 43 -5.24 18.69 -18.60
C ARG A 43 -5.13 18.18 -17.15
N ILE A 44 -6.00 17.28 -16.72
CA ILE A 44 -5.98 16.74 -15.34
C ILE A 44 -4.78 15.83 -15.11
N ILE A 45 -4.47 14.92 -16.04
CA ILE A 45 -3.30 14.06 -15.93
C ILE A 45 -2.02 14.91 -15.87
N ASN A 46 -1.92 15.98 -16.66
CA ASN A 46 -0.77 16.89 -16.64
C ASN A 46 -0.70 17.77 -15.38
N LYS A 47 -1.86 18.15 -14.80
CA LYS A 47 -1.94 18.87 -13.51
C LYS A 47 -1.48 17.98 -12.36
N THR A 48 -1.78 16.68 -12.44
CA THR A 48 -1.51 15.75 -11.34
C THR A 48 -0.01 15.52 -11.21
N LYS A 49 0.63 16.18 -10.23
CA LYS A 49 2.07 16.09 -9.99
C LYS A 49 2.47 14.67 -9.59
N ASN A 50 3.40 14.11 -10.37
CA ASN A 50 4.03 12.80 -10.30
C ASN A 50 4.16 12.16 -8.90
N CYS A 51 3.20 11.31 -8.54
CA CYS A 51 3.45 9.98 -7.95
C CYS A 51 2.18 9.11 -7.95
N LEU A 52 1.40 9.17 -9.04
CA LEU A 52 0.27 8.28 -9.19
C LEU A 52 0.75 6.89 -9.54
N VAL A 53 0.05 5.87 -9.03
CA VAL A 53 0.14 4.51 -9.55
C VAL A 53 0.00 4.59 -11.08
N SER A 54 1.07 4.26 -11.81
CA SER A 54 1.28 4.71 -13.19
C SER A 54 0.29 4.06 -14.18
N MET A 55 -0.92 4.60 -14.24
CA MET A 55 -1.91 4.31 -15.27
C MET A 55 -1.69 5.22 -16.48
N CYS A 56 -1.72 4.65 -17.68
CA CYS A 56 -1.69 5.42 -18.91
C CYS A 56 -3.07 6.02 -19.22
N LYS A 57 -3.13 7.00 -20.15
CA LYS A 57 -4.38 7.65 -20.55
C LYS A 57 -5.47 6.66 -20.98
N SER A 58 -5.12 5.60 -21.71
CA SER A 58 -6.11 4.60 -22.14
C SER A 58 -6.65 3.76 -20.97
N GLU A 59 -5.85 3.50 -19.94
CA GLU A 59 -6.32 2.89 -18.69
C GLU A 59 -7.32 3.81 -17.96
N TRP A 60 -7.05 5.12 -17.91
CA TRP A 60 -7.97 6.11 -17.33
C TRP A 60 -9.29 6.19 -18.09
N ILE A 61 -9.25 6.35 -19.42
CA ILE A 61 -10.45 6.36 -20.26
C ILE A 61 -11.28 5.09 -20.04
N LYS A 62 -10.61 3.94 -19.92
CA LYS A 62 -11.30 2.68 -19.66
C LYS A 62 -12.04 2.70 -18.33
N ILE A 63 -11.41 3.16 -17.25
CA ILE A 63 -12.03 3.27 -15.93
C ILE A 63 -13.23 4.23 -15.95
N LEU A 64 -13.07 5.41 -16.55
CA LEU A 64 -14.16 6.39 -16.65
C LEU A 64 -15.37 5.81 -17.40
N LYS A 65 -15.14 5.11 -18.51
CA LYS A 65 -16.20 4.40 -19.25
C LYS A 65 -16.83 3.25 -18.44
N GLN A 66 -16.04 2.54 -17.65
CA GLN A 66 -16.55 1.51 -16.76
C GLN A 66 -17.45 2.11 -15.68
N ILE A 67 -17.09 3.27 -15.12
CA ILE A 67 -17.96 4.02 -14.20
C ILE A 67 -19.27 4.42 -14.89
N GLN A 68 -19.18 4.98 -16.10
CA GLN A 68 -20.33 5.40 -16.91
C GLN A 68 -21.32 4.26 -17.17
N ASN A 69 -20.82 3.03 -17.32
CA ASN A 69 -21.61 1.85 -17.60
C ASN A 69 -22.24 1.18 -16.35
N LYS A 70 -22.02 1.70 -15.14
CA LYS A 70 -22.53 1.13 -13.88
C LYS A 70 -23.72 1.94 -13.38
N PRO A 71 -24.97 1.45 -13.50
CA PRO A 71 -26.16 2.24 -13.15
C PRO A 71 -26.19 2.77 -11.71
N ASN A 72 -25.67 2.02 -10.74
CA ASN A 72 -25.64 2.47 -9.34
C ASN A 72 -24.63 3.60 -9.11
N LEU A 73 -23.57 3.69 -9.92
CA LEU A 73 -22.62 4.80 -9.85
C LEU A 73 -23.20 6.06 -10.48
N GLN A 74 -24.04 5.93 -11.51
CA GLN A 74 -24.68 7.07 -12.17
C GLN A 74 -25.72 7.79 -11.29
N ASP A 75 -26.22 7.13 -10.23
CA ASP A 75 -27.15 7.70 -9.25
C ASP A 75 -26.45 8.45 -8.10
N LEU A 76 -25.11 8.46 -8.08
CA LEU A 76 -24.35 9.08 -7.00
C LEU A 76 -24.23 10.59 -7.20
N LYS A 77 -24.40 11.31 -6.10
CA LYS A 77 -24.02 12.73 -5.96
C LYS A 77 -22.76 12.87 -5.14
N ILE A 78 -21.93 13.84 -5.49
CA ILE A 78 -20.71 14.16 -4.76
C ILE A 78 -21.03 15.30 -3.80
N ILE A 79 -21.16 14.96 -2.53
CA ILE A 79 -21.61 15.93 -1.51
C ILE A 79 -20.45 16.62 -0.79
N ASP A 80 -19.24 16.06 -0.89
CA ASP A 80 -18.05 16.64 -0.28
C ASP A 80 -16.78 16.11 -0.93
N LEU A 81 -15.77 16.98 -1.08
CA LEU A 81 -14.44 16.68 -1.57
C LEU A 81 -13.41 17.48 -0.78
N VAL A 82 -12.57 16.79 -0.03
CA VAL A 82 -11.54 17.42 0.81
C VAL A 82 -10.15 17.11 0.29
N ASN A 83 -9.38 18.15 0.02
CA ASN A 83 -7.93 18.10 -0.20
C ASN A 83 -7.22 18.73 1.01
N HIS A 84 -6.82 17.90 1.97
CA HIS A 84 -6.19 18.38 3.19
C HIS A 84 -4.72 18.75 2.97
N LYS A 85 -4.22 19.75 3.70
CA LYS A 85 -2.81 20.21 3.63
C LYS A 85 -1.75 19.14 3.97
N SER A 86 -2.18 18.03 4.57
CA SER A 86 -1.30 16.87 4.83
C SER A 86 -1.03 16.03 3.59
N GLY A 87 -1.82 16.17 2.52
CA GLY A 87 -1.79 15.28 1.36
C GLY A 87 -3.11 14.54 1.19
N MET A 88 -3.70 14.05 2.30
CA MET A 88 -4.97 13.33 2.33
C MET A 88 -6.04 13.96 1.43
N ARG A 89 -6.54 13.14 0.50
CA ARG A 89 -7.72 13.43 -0.33
C ARG A 89 -8.83 12.43 -0.03
N VAL A 90 -10.06 12.91 0.11
CA VAL A 90 -11.24 12.11 0.40
C VAL A 90 -12.47 12.71 -0.29
N ALA A 91 -13.35 11.86 -0.81
CA ALA A 91 -14.64 12.26 -1.36
C ALA A 91 -15.78 11.49 -0.70
N CYS A 92 -16.93 12.15 -0.56
CA CYS A 92 -18.16 11.56 -0.05
C CYS A 92 -19.23 11.54 -1.14
N PHE A 93 -19.75 10.36 -1.41
CA PHE A 93 -20.79 10.09 -2.40
C PHE A 93 -22.08 9.65 -1.69
N VAL A 94 -23.23 10.11 -2.18
CA VAL A 94 -24.54 9.74 -1.66
C VAL A 94 -25.45 9.32 -2.81
N ASP A 95 -26.16 8.20 -2.64
CA ASP A 95 -27.17 7.76 -3.61
C ASP A 95 -28.55 8.40 -3.33
N SER A 96 -29.53 8.12 -4.20
CA SER A 96 -30.91 8.61 -4.04
C SER A 96 -31.64 8.13 -2.76
N GLN A 97 -31.03 7.25 -1.97
CA GLN A 97 -31.58 6.69 -0.73
C GLN A 97 -30.80 7.12 0.52
N ASP A 98 -29.97 8.17 0.40
CA ASP A 98 -29.11 8.70 1.46
C ASP A 98 -28.05 7.69 1.96
N ASN A 99 -27.68 6.67 1.17
CA ASN A 99 -26.58 5.78 1.51
C ASN A 99 -25.25 6.48 1.23
N CYS A 100 -24.47 6.69 2.28
CA CYS A 100 -23.19 7.38 2.24
C CYS A 100 -22.02 6.42 1.94
N THR A 101 -21.23 6.75 0.91
CA THR A 101 -19.98 6.09 0.58
C THR A 101 -18.83 7.09 0.61
N VAL A 102 -17.79 6.82 1.42
CA VAL A 102 -16.60 7.65 1.53
C VAL A 102 -15.39 6.94 0.94
N VAL A 103 -14.65 7.64 0.09
CA VAL A 103 -13.51 7.10 -0.67
C VAL A 103 -12.25 7.85 -0.30
N PHE A 104 -11.28 7.17 0.28
CA PHE A 104 -9.97 7.74 0.61
C PHE A 104 -8.95 7.47 -0.48
N ARG A 105 -8.27 8.52 -0.96
CA ARG A 105 -7.11 8.35 -1.84
C ARG A 105 -5.96 7.67 -1.08
N GLY A 106 -5.24 6.81 -1.80
CA GLY A 106 -3.90 6.40 -1.38
C GLY A 106 -2.84 7.48 -1.64
N THR A 107 -1.59 7.06 -1.65
CA THR A 107 -0.41 7.92 -1.69
C THR A 107 -0.26 8.66 -3.02
N ALA A 108 -0.08 9.97 -2.99
CA ALA A 108 0.30 10.77 -4.16
C ALA A 108 1.31 11.89 -3.84
N THR A 109 1.51 12.23 -2.57
CA THR A 109 2.39 13.32 -2.10
C THR A 109 3.50 12.80 -1.20
N SER A 110 4.61 13.55 -1.09
CA SER A 110 5.73 13.17 -0.21
C SER A 110 5.33 13.02 1.26
N LYS A 111 4.38 13.83 1.74
CA LYS A 111 3.84 13.71 3.10
C LYS A 111 3.05 12.42 3.32
N GLU A 112 2.34 11.95 2.30
CA GLU A 112 1.66 10.65 2.36
C GLU A 112 2.68 9.49 2.32
N TRP A 113 3.81 9.66 1.62
CA TRP A 113 4.92 8.72 1.68
C TRP A 113 5.56 8.69 3.08
N ASP A 114 5.79 9.84 3.71
CA ASP A 114 6.25 9.90 5.11
C ASP A 114 5.25 9.19 6.06
N ASP A 115 3.94 9.39 5.85
CA ASP A 115 2.87 8.75 6.65
C ASP A 115 2.81 7.22 6.42
N ASN A 116 3.21 6.71 5.26
CA ASN A 116 3.39 5.26 5.03
C ASN A 116 4.52 4.70 5.88
N GLY A 117 5.62 5.42 6.03
CA GLY A 117 6.72 5.05 6.92
C GLY A 117 6.27 4.99 8.37
N GLN A 118 5.60 6.06 8.84
CA GLN A 118 5.03 6.11 10.19
C GLN A 118 4.06 4.96 10.46
N GLY A 119 3.26 4.56 9.48
CA GLY A 119 2.30 3.44 9.61
C GLY A 119 2.94 2.09 10.00
N ALA A 120 4.25 1.95 9.85
CA ALA A 120 4.99 0.75 10.21
C ALA A 120 5.40 0.67 11.68
N TYR A 121 5.47 1.81 12.39
CA TYR A 121 6.00 1.89 13.76
C TYR A 121 5.17 2.75 14.72
N GLU A 122 4.26 3.59 14.22
CA GLU A 122 3.34 4.39 15.03
C GLU A 122 2.02 3.66 15.24
N TYR A 123 1.38 3.89 16.40
CA TYR A 123 0.03 3.40 16.64
C TYR A 123 -1.04 4.28 15.99
N ASP A 124 -0.80 5.56 15.73
CA ASP A 124 -1.73 6.43 15.01
C ASP A 124 -0.93 7.41 14.16
N THR A 125 -1.08 7.35 12.84
CA THR A 125 -0.45 8.33 11.94
C THR A 125 -1.26 9.63 11.86
N THR A 126 -0.65 10.67 11.32
CA THR A 126 -1.30 11.97 11.19
C THR A 126 -2.47 11.89 10.22
N GLU A 127 -2.32 11.21 9.08
CA GLU A 127 -3.42 11.06 8.12
C GLU A 127 -4.56 10.18 8.63
N GLN A 128 -4.27 9.14 9.40
CA GLN A 128 -5.28 8.29 10.03
C GLN A 128 -6.20 9.10 10.96
N LYS A 129 -5.61 9.99 11.78
CA LYS A 129 -6.38 10.88 12.67
C LYS A 129 -7.25 11.84 11.89
N TYR A 130 -6.77 12.40 10.78
CA TYR A 130 -7.57 13.27 9.92
C TYR A 130 -8.72 12.51 9.24
N ALA A 131 -8.48 11.30 8.75
CA ALA A 131 -9.52 10.44 8.18
C ALA A 131 -10.63 10.15 9.20
N LEU A 132 -10.27 9.84 10.45
CA LEU A 132 -11.24 9.62 11.52
C LEU A 132 -12.02 10.89 11.88
N SER A 133 -11.34 12.03 11.96
CA SER A 133 -12.00 13.31 12.20
C SER A 133 -13.01 13.62 11.09
N TYR A 134 -12.64 13.38 9.83
CA TYR A 134 -13.50 13.57 8.67
C TYR A 134 -14.77 12.72 8.74
N ILE A 135 -14.63 11.41 8.95
CA ILE A 135 -15.77 10.50 9.11
C ILE A 135 -16.69 10.94 10.24
N ASN A 136 -16.11 11.34 11.37
CA ASN A 136 -16.89 11.73 12.54
C ASN A 136 -17.61 13.07 12.34
N SER A 137 -17.12 13.97 11.47
CA SER A 137 -17.79 15.23 11.15
C SER A 137 -18.98 15.08 10.19
N LEU A 138 -19.06 14.00 9.42
CA LEU A 138 -20.16 13.77 8.50
C LEU A 138 -21.48 13.50 9.23
N ASN A 139 -22.60 14.03 8.73
CA ASN A 139 -23.94 13.83 9.30
C ASN A 139 -24.59 12.50 8.87
N PHE A 140 -23.82 11.41 8.84
CA PHE A 140 -24.28 10.06 8.49
C PHE A 140 -23.85 9.05 9.56
N ASP A 141 -24.72 8.10 9.90
CA ASP A 141 -24.47 7.07 10.92
C ASP A 141 -24.21 5.67 10.36
N LYS A 142 -24.38 5.49 9.04
CA LYS A 142 -24.17 4.22 8.33
C LYS A 142 -23.37 4.46 7.06
N ILE A 143 -22.07 4.61 7.22
CA ILE A 143 -21.14 4.95 6.15
C ILE A 143 -20.45 3.68 5.64
N VAL A 144 -20.42 3.52 4.32
CA VAL A 144 -19.51 2.58 3.64
C VAL A 144 -18.21 3.31 3.35
N VAL A 145 -17.07 2.75 3.76
CA VAL A 145 -15.76 3.34 3.46
C VAL A 145 -14.99 2.45 2.50
N THR A 146 -14.25 3.04 1.59
CA THR A 146 -13.30 2.34 0.74
C THR A 146 -12.02 3.15 0.52
N GLY A 147 -10.99 2.47 0.06
CA GLY A 147 -9.74 3.10 -0.30
C GLY A 147 -8.74 2.10 -0.86
N HIS A 148 -7.87 2.60 -1.74
CA HIS A 148 -6.76 1.84 -2.29
C HIS A 148 -5.43 2.17 -1.57
N SER A 149 -4.55 1.17 -1.39
CA SER A 149 -3.20 1.36 -0.83
C SER A 149 -3.25 1.98 0.58
N LYS A 150 -2.62 3.16 0.80
CA LYS A 150 -2.77 3.93 2.04
C LYS A 150 -4.22 4.40 2.29
N GLY A 151 -5.03 4.57 1.25
CA GLY A 151 -6.46 4.81 1.36
C GLY A 151 -7.18 3.64 2.00
N GLY A 152 -6.79 2.40 1.66
CA GLY A 152 -7.32 1.17 2.27
C GLY A 152 -6.92 1.07 3.74
N ASN A 153 -5.70 1.47 4.10
CA ASN A 153 -5.28 1.60 5.49
C ASN A 153 -6.12 2.63 6.27
N LYS A 154 -6.37 3.81 5.69
CA LYS A 154 -7.26 4.83 6.29
C LYS A 154 -8.69 4.30 6.47
N ALA A 155 -9.25 3.63 5.46
CA ALA A 155 -10.58 3.03 5.52
C ALA A 155 -10.68 1.96 6.64
N GLN A 156 -9.66 1.09 6.77
CA GLN A 156 -9.57 0.13 7.88
C GLN A 156 -9.50 0.85 9.23
N TYR A 157 -8.63 1.85 9.37
CA TYR A 157 -8.43 2.60 10.61
C TYR A 157 -9.73 3.24 11.12
N VAL A 158 -10.47 3.95 10.25
CA VAL A 158 -11.73 4.59 10.65
C VAL A 158 -12.81 3.57 11.01
N THR A 159 -12.77 2.38 10.40
CA THR A 159 -13.71 1.28 10.70
C THR A 159 -13.51 0.71 12.10
N ILE A 160 -12.27 0.66 12.57
CA ILE A 160 -11.94 0.18 13.90
C ILE A 160 -12.37 1.18 14.99
N LEU A 161 -12.32 2.48 14.68
CA LEU A 161 -12.43 3.54 15.70
C LEU A 161 -13.73 4.36 15.65
N SER A 162 -14.46 4.38 14.53
CA SER A 162 -15.73 5.09 14.43
C SER A 162 -16.92 4.14 14.46
N SER A 163 -17.93 4.49 15.26
CA SER A 163 -19.21 3.77 15.30
C SER A 163 -20.08 4.00 14.07
N LYS A 164 -19.77 5.02 13.25
CA LYS A 164 -20.54 5.38 12.04
C LYS A 164 -20.30 4.45 10.86
N ILE A 165 -19.25 3.62 10.92
CA ILE A 165 -18.90 2.73 9.82
C ILE A 165 -19.77 1.48 9.85
N LEU A 166 -20.54 1.31 8.77
CA LEU A 166 -21.31 0.12 8.47
C LEU A 166 -20.41 -0.98 7.90
N ASN A 167 -19.57 -0.65 6.93
CA ASN A 167 -18.67 -1.59 6.27
C ASN A 167 -17.48 -0.89 5.63
N CYS A 168 -16.40 -1.64 5.43
CA CYS A 168 -15.17 -1.22 4.78
C CYS A 168 -14.79 -2.18 3.67
N VAL A 169 -14.40 -1.65 2.52
CA VAL A 169 -13.67 -2.38 1.48
C VAL A 169 -12.26 -1.80 1.40
N SER A 170 -11.25 -2.61 1.69
CA SER A 170 -9.85 -2.19 1.65
C SER A 170 -9.18 -2.80 0.44
N VAL A 171 -8.77 -1.98 -0.53
CA VAL A 171 -8.24 -2.44 -1.81
C VAL A 171 -6.71 -2.38 -1.79
N ASN A 172 -6.03 -3.52 -1.89
CA ASN A 172 -4.56 -3.62 -1.76
C ASN A 172 -4.01 -2.82 -0.55
N GLY A 173 -4.76 -2.81 0.55
CA GLY A 173 -4.52 -1.88 1.66
C GLY A 173 -3.31 -2.27 2.50
N GLN A 174 -2.47 -1.30 2.85
CA GLN A 174 -1.36 -1.49 3.78
C GLN A 174 -1.87 -1.91 5.18
N GLY A 175 -1.21 -2.88 5.81
CA GLY A 175 -1.48 -3.30 7.19
C GLY A 175 -1.02 -2.28 8.26
N PHE A 176 -0.95 -2.72 9.51
CA PHE A 176 -0.67 -1.87 10.67
C PHE A 176 0.56 -2.33 11.47
N SER A 177 1.23 -1.38 12.12
CA SER A 177 2.31 -1.60 13.07
C SER A 177 1.91 -2.49 14.25
N ASN A 178 2.88 -3.08 14.94
CA ASN A 178 2.62 -3.84 16.17
C ASN A 178 2.04 -2.94 17.27
N GLU A 179 2.47 -1.68 17.31
CA GLU A 179 2.01 -0.64 18.22
C GLU A 179 0.51 -0.39 18.06
N PHE A 180 0.01 -0.30 16.82
CA PHE A 180 -1.42 -0.19 16.52
C PHE A 180 -2.19 -1.44 16.98
N ILE A 181 -1.70 -2.63 16.62
CA ILE A 181 -2.35 -3.90 16.97
C ILE A 181 -2.49 -4.04 18.48
N ASN A 182 -1.44 -3.70 19.23
CA ASN A 182 -1.44 -3.78 20.68
C ASN A 182 -2.39 -2.76 21.31
N LYS A 183 -2.40 -1.51 20.80
CA LYS A 183 -3.24 -0.44 21.34
C LYS A 183 -4.73 -0.70 21.10
N TYR A 184 -5.10 -1.17 19.91
CA TYR A 184 -6.50 -1.27 19.48
C TYR A 184 -7.02 -2.70 19.37
N LYS A 185 -6.36 -3.66 20.04
CA LYS A 185 -6.72 -5.09 20.00
C LYS A 185 -8.22 -5.34 20.17
N ASP A 186 -8.85 -4.74 21.18
CA ASP A 186 -10.28 -4.93 21.46
C ASP A 186 -11.18 -4.30 20.40
N ASN A 187 -10.81 -3.11 19.90
CA ASN A 187 -11.52 -2.46 18.80
C ASN A 187 -11.43 -3.27 17.50
N ILE A 188 -10.26 -3.87 17.23
CA ILE A 188 -10.03 -4.74 16.09
C ILE A 188 -10.92 -5.97 16.19
N GLU A 189 -10.89 -6.69 17.31
CA GLU A 189 -11.74 -7.87 17.50
C GLU A 189 -13.23 -7.56 17.35
N LYS A 190 -13.67 -6.40 17.85
CA LYS A 190 -15.05 -5.95 17.75
C LYS A 190 -15.47 -5.60 16.31
N ASN A 191 -14.59 -5.02 15.50
CA ASN A 191 -14.96 -4.40 14.23
C ASN A 191 -14.37 -5.06 12.98
N LYS A 192 -13.42 -6.00 13.09
CA LYS A 192 -12.73 -6.63 11.94
C LYS A 192 -13.67 -7.26 10.93
N ASN A 193 -14.81 -7.82 11.38
CA ASN A 193 -15.80 -8.44 10.51
C ASN A 193 -16.54 -7.45 9.59
N LYS A 194 -16.38 -6.15 9.80
CA LYS A 194 -16.87 -5.10 8.89
C LYS A 194 -15.91 -4.84 7.72
N ILE A 195 -14.70 -5.39 7.77
CA ILE A 195 -13.62 -5.10 6.83
C ILE A 195 -13.45 -6.29 5.89
N VAL A 196 -13.67 -6.02 4.60
CA VAL A 196 -13.36 -6.92 3.49
C VAL A 196 -12.13 -6.39 2.77
N ALA A 197 -11.07 -7.17 2.68
CA ALA A 197 -9.88 -6.81 1.90
C ALA A 197 -9.97 -7.45 0.50
N ILE A 198 -9.82 -6.63 -0.54
CA ILE A 198 -9.74 -7.09 -1.94
C ILE A 198 -8.32 -6.83 -2.43
N ASN A 199 -7.56 -7.89 -2.65
CA ASN A 199 -6.13 -7.81 -2.93
C ASN A 199 -5.78 -8.44 -4.27
N SER A 200 -4.82 -7.87 -4.98
CA SER A 200 -4.18 -8.55 -6.11
C SER A 200 -3.27 -9.66 -5.59
N LYS A 201 -3.30 -10.82 -6.25
CA LYS A 201 -2.54 -12.02 -5.83
C LYS A 201 -1.07 -11.72 -5.52
N TYR A 202 -0.44 -10.92 -6.38
CA TYR A 202 0.99 -10.59 -6.33
C TYR A 202 1.28 -9.13 -5.94
N ASP A 203 0.30 -8.47 -5.34
CA ASP A 203 0.55 -7.14 -4.80
C ASP A 203 1.54 -7.21 -3.62
N TYR A 204 2.51 -6.30 -3.64
CA TYR A 204 3.62 -6.24 -2.68
C TYR A 204 3.32 -5.34 -1.48
N VAL A 205 2.18 -4.64 -1.48
CA VAL A 205 1.80 -3.70 -0.41
C VAL A 205 0.82 -4.33 0.59
N ASN A 206 -0.22 -5.02 0.12
CA ASN A 206 -1.21 -5.65 1.01
C ASN A 206 -0.59 -6.67 1.97
N CYS A 207 0.54 -7.24 1.58
CA CYS A 207 1.24 -8.18 2.44
C CYS A 207 2.04 -7.49 3.54
N LEU A 208 2.24 -6.17 3.52
CA LEU A 208 3.06 -5.49 4.51
C LEU A 208 2.35 -5.34 5.86
N PHE A 209 3.09 -5.65 6.93
CA PHE A 209 2.69 -5.49 8.33
C PHE A 209 1.52 -6.40 8.74
N ASN A 210 0.77 -5.99 9.76
CA ASN A 210 -0.32 -6.78 10.33
C ASN A 210 -1.65 -6.43 9.64
N GLY A 211 -2.21 -7.40 8.90
CA GLY A 211 -3.56 -7.28 8.34
C GLY A 211 -4.64 -7.49 9.41
N ILE A 212 -5.70 -6.69 9.36
CA ILE A 212 -6.79 -6.72 10.37
C ILE A 212 -8.18 -7.02 9.79
N ALA A 213 -8.26 -7.28 8.49
CA ALA A 213 -9.54 -7.58 7.84
C ALA A 213 -10.11 -8.92 8.31
N GLY A 214 -11.42 -8.96 8.57
CA GLY A 214 -12.11 -10.20 8.93
C GLY A 214 -12.31 -11.12 7.73
N GLU A 215 -12.36 -10.56 6.52
CA GLU A 215 -12.48 -11.29 5.26
C GLU A 215 -11.42 -10.78 4.27
N MET A 216 -10.78 -11.70 3.54
CA MET A 216 -9.72 -11.38 2.57
C MET A 216 -9.93 -12.19 1.29
N HIS A 217 -10.04 -11.48 0.16
CA HIS A 217 -10.10 -12.06 -1.17
C HIS A 217 -8.82 -11.70 -1.94
N TYR A 218 -8.32 -12.67 -2.71
CA TYR A 218 -7.19 -12.46 -3.60
C TYR A 218 -7.65 -12.62 -5.04
N ILE A 219 -7.29 -11.69 -5.90
CA ILE A 219 -7.81 -11.59 -7.26
C ILE A 219 -6.68 -11.90 -8.24
N LYS A 220 -6.95 -12.81 -9.19
CA LYS A 220 -6.04 -13.12 -10.28
C LYS A 220 -5.99 -11.95 -11.26
N THR A 221 -4.79 -11.53 -11.63
CA THR A 221 -4.58 -10.41 -12.57
C THR A 221 -3.96 -10.89 -13.87
N LYS A 222 -3.93 -10.03 -14.89
CA LYS A 222 -3.11 -10.27 -16.08
C LYS A 222 -1.63 -10.16 -15.69
N PHE A 223 -0.77 -10.94 -16.34
CA PHE A 223 0.68 -10.87 -16.18
C PHE A 223 1.18 -9.43 -16.36
N GLN A 224 2.04 -8.98 -15.45
CA GLN A 224 2.69 -7.68 -15.52
C GLN A 224 4.20 -7.87 -15.70
N VAL A 225 4.75 -7.26 -16.74
CA VAL A 225 6.21 -7.22 -16.97
C VAL A 225 6.90 -6.45 -15.85
N ASN A 226 6.29 -5.35 -15.38
CA ASN A 226 6.79 -4.62 -14.22
C ASN A 226 6.09 -5.13 -12.96
N PRO A 227 6.81 -5.77 -12.01
CA PRO A 227 6.21 -6.29 -10.78
C PRO A 227 5.52 -5.22 -9.93
N LEU A 228 5.92 -3.95 -10.04
CA LEU A 228 5.30 -2.85 -9.29
C LEU A 228 3.87 -2.54 -9.78
N PHE A 229 3.50 -2.99 -10.98
CA PHE A 229 2.16 -2.79 -11.52
C PHE A 229 1.12 -3.74 -10.93
N TYR A 230 1.52 -4.77 -10.18
CA TYR A 230 0.57 -5.59 -9.41
C TYR A 230 -0.08 -4.80 -8.26
N HIS A 231 0.40 -3.60 -7.92
CA HIS A 231 -0.22 -2.71 -6.94
C HIS A 231 -1.24 -1.73 -7.55
N LYS A 232 -1.44 -1.73 -8.87
CA LYS A 232 -2.47 -0.88 -9.47
C LYS A 232 -3.87 -1.32 -9.01
N ALA A 233 -4.79 -0.39 -8.75
CA ALA A 233 -6.17 -0.74 -8.39
C ALA A 233 -6.94 -1.30 -9.60
N ASN A 234 -6.78 -0.68 -10.79
CA ASN A 234 -7.50 -1.07 -12.01
C ASN A 234 -7.22 -2.50 -12.50
N ILE A 235 -6.11 -3.14 -12.12
CA ILE A 235 -5.78 -4.50 -12.59
C ILE A 235 -6.72 -5.56 -12.01
N LEU A 236 -7.38 -5.25 -10.89
CA LEU A 236 -8.37 -6.10 -10.23
C LEU A 236 -9.64 -6.25 -11.09
N LEU A 237 -9.84 -5.32 -12.03
CA LEU A 237 -11.04 -5.23 -12.86
C LEU A 237 -10.82 -5.87 -14.22
N ASP A 238 -11.86 -6.52 -14.74
CA ASP A 238 -11.92 -7.04 -16.09
C ASP A 238 -12.22 -5.93 -17.13
N ASP A 239 -12.68 -6.29 -18.32
CA ASP A 239 -12.99 -5.31 -19.37
C ASP A 239 -14.36 -4.64 -19.17
N ASN A 240 -15.28 -5.26 -18.42
CA ASN A 240 -16.59 -4.71 -18.06
C ASN A 240 -16.55 -3.86 -16.77
N GLY A 241 -15.43 -3.90 -16.05
CA GLY A 241 -15.29 -3.22 -14.76
C GLY A 241 -15.84 -4.05 -13.61
N ASP A 242 -15.92 -5.37 -13.78
CA ASP A 242 -16.21 -6.33 -12.72
C ASP A 242 -14.90 -6.86 -12.12
N LEU A 243 -14.92 -7.30 -10.86
CA LEU A 243 -13.76 -7.97 -10.26
C LEU A 243 -13.41 -9.22 -11.07
N ARG A 244 -12.12 -9.41 -11.34
CA ARG A 244 -11.61 -10.64 -11.95
C ARG A 244 -11.80 -11.83 -10.99
N GLN A 245 -11.53 -13.02 -11.53
CA GLN A 245 -11.63 -14.28 -10.80
C GLN A 245 -10.77 -14.26 -9.52
N GLU A 246 -11.36 -14.76 -8.44
CA GLU A 246 -10.67 -15.00 -7.19
C GLU A 246 -9.60 -16.11 -7.31
N SER A 247 -8.54 -16.01 -6.52
CA SER A 247 -7.47 -16.96 -6.40
C SER A 247 -7.06 -17.14 -4.94
N ASN A 248 -6.13 -18.06 -4.71
CA ASN A 248 -5.39 -18.10 -3.44
C ASN A 248 -4.42 -16.92 -3.34
N ARG A 249 -4.02 -16.59 -2.11
CA ARG A 249 -2.91 -15.66 -1.83
C ARG A 249 -1.61 -16.16 -2.47
N GLY A 250 -0.79 -15.24 -2.98
CA GLY A 250 0.57 -15.55 -3.40
C GLY A 250 1.42 -16.11 -2.25
N ILE A 251 2.16 -17.17 -2.53
CA ILE A 251 2.94 -17.92 -1.54
C ILE A 251 4.04 -17.03 -0.95
N PHE A 252 4.81 -16.39 -1.83
CA PHE A 252 5.97 -15.61 -1.43
C PHE A 252 5.60 -14.33 -0.67
N SER A 253 4.44 -13.73 -0.95
CA SER A 253 3.98 -12.52 -0.25
C SER A 253 3.85 -12.74 1.26
N LYS A 254 3.44 -13.94 1.69
CA LYS A 254 3.39 -14.28 3.13
C LYS A 254 4.79 -14.45 3.72
N ILE A 255 5.65 -15.18 3.03
CA ILE A 255 7.02 -15.45 3.48
C ILE A 255 7.81 -14.13 3.65
N ILE A 256 7.64 -13.21 2.71
CA ILE A 256 8.33 -11.91 2.68
C ILE A 256 7.81 -10.98 3.78
N ASN A 257 6.51 -11.00 4.07
CA ASN A 257 5.97 -10.26 5.22
C ASN A 257 6.56 -10.77 6.54
N ASP A 258 6.51 -12.09 6.75
CA ASP A 258 7.02 -12.71 7.98
C ASP A 258 8.50 -12.35 8.19
N PHE A 259 9.29 -12.41 7.11
CA PHE A 259 10.69 -12.02 7.12
C PHE A 259 10.88 -10.54 7.50
N SER A 260 10.17 -9.63 6.83
CA SER A 260 10.33 -8.19 7.06
C SER A 260 9.91 -7.79 8.48
N THR A 261 8.77 -8.30 8.95
CA THR A 261 8.29 -8.06 10.32
C THR A 261 9.24 -8.63 11.37
N SER A 262 9.86 -9.80 11.13
CA SER A 262 10.80 -10.40 12.08
C SER A 262 12.05 -9.54 12.30
N ILE A 263 12.59 -8.94 11.22
CA ILE A 263 13.74 -8.04 11.34
C ILE A 263 13.31 -6.75 12.01
N ILE A 264 12.24 -6.12 11.54
CA ILE A 264 11.79 -4.80 12.00
C ILE A 264 11.45 -4.80 13.50
N SER A 265 10.81 -5.86 14.00
CA SER A 265 10.31 -5.91 15.38
C SER A 265 11.43 -5.93 16.44
N ASP A 266 12.61 -6.45 16.07
CA ASP A 266 13.75 -6.62 16.99
C ASP A 266 14.73 -5.44 16.94
N LEU A 267 14.52 -4.46 16.07
CA LEU A 267 15.40 -3.29 15.94
C LEU A 267 15.15 -2.28 17.08
N PRO A 268 16.21 -1.61 17.57
CA PRO A 268 16.07 -0.40 18.37
C PRO A 268 15.19 0.63 17.65
N GLU A 269 14.37 1.37 18.39
CA GLU A 269 13.34 2.29 17.85
C GLU A 269 13.93 3.32 16.86
N ASP A 270 15.06 3.92 17.20
CA ASP A 270 15.75 4.90 16.36
C ASP A 270 16.25 4.28 15.04
N ILE A 271 16.86 3.10 15.10
CA ILE A 271 17.32 2.34 13.93
C ILE A 271 16.13 1.91 13.07
N ARG A 272 15.06 1.43 13.70
CA ARG A 272 13.84 0.97 13.06
C ARG A 272 13.20 2.09 12.26
N ASN A 273 12.95 3.24 12.91
CA ASN A 273 12.28 4.38 12.30
C ASN A 273 13.13 4.95 11.15
N LEU A 274 14.44 5.12 11.37
CA LEU A 274 15.37 5.59 10.33
C LEU A 274 15.41 4.63 9.13
N THR A 275 15.50 3.32 9.36
CA THR A 275 15.54 2.33 8.28
C THR A 275 14.25 2.29 7.48
N ILE A 276 13.10 2.31 8.15
CA ILE A 276 11.79 2.28 7.49
C ILE A 276 11.58 3.55 6.67
N ASP A 277 11.82 4.72 7.26
CA ASP A 277 11.72 6.00 6.55
C ASP A 277 12.63 5.96 5.30
N GLY A 278 13.87 5.46 5.43
CA GLY A 278 14.80 5.32 4.31
C GLY A 278 14.34 4.36 3.21
N ILE A 279 13.72 3.23 3.55
CA ILE A 279 13.16 2.27 2.57
C ILE A 279 11.98 2.91 1.83
N ILE A 280 11.05 3.52 2.56
CA ILE A 280 9.83 4.10 1.98
C ILE A 280 10.18 5.26 1.05
N SER A 281 11.09 6.15 1.45
CA SER A 281 11.56 7.23 0.58
C SER A 281 12.35 6.71 -0.64
N ALA A 282 13.05 5.58 -0.54
CA ALA A 282 13.71 4.96 -1.70
C ALA A 282 12.68 4.41 -2.71
N ILE A 283 11.62 3.78 -2.21
CA ILE A 283 10.49 3.29 -3.02
C ILE A 283 9.77 4.47 -3.68
N GLU A 284 9.46 5.53 -2.93
CA GLU A 284 8.92 6.79 -3.45
C GLU A 284 9.79 7.29 -4.61
N PHE A 285 11.08 7.44 -4.40
CA PHE A 285 11.97 7.98 -5.43
C PHE A 285 11.92 7.15 -6.72
N VAL A 286 11.90 5.83 -6.62
CA VAL A 286 11.88 4.96 -7.80
C VAL A 286 10.52 4.95 -8.50
N LEU A 287 9.43 4.97 -7.73
CA LEU A 287 8.08 5.03 -8.31
C LEU A 287 7.78 6.39 -8.94
N CYS A 288 8.19 7.49 -8.30
CA CYS A 288 7.80 8.83 -8.70
C CYS A 288 8.84 9.54 -9.61
N HIS A 289 10.13 9.18 -9.56
CA HIS A 289 11.22 9.93 -10.21
C HIS A 289 12.14 9.09 -11.11
N ASP A 290 12.57 7.91 -10.68
CA ASP A 290 13.49 7.05 -11.44
C ASP A 290 12.90 5.65 -11.62
N LYS A 291 12.23 5.41 -12.75
CA LYS A 291 11.59 4.11 -13.09
C LYS A 291 12.60 2.95 -13.22
N ASN A 292 13.89 3.19 -12.98
CA ASN A 292 14.92 2.17 -12.95
C ASN A 292 15.16 1.65 -11.51
N ASN A 293 14.67 0.44 -11.26
CA ASN A 293 14.77 -0.24 -9.97
C ASN A 293 16.22 -0.64 -9.60
N ASP A 294 17.16 -0.67 -10.56
CA ASP A 294 18.54 -1.15 -10.34
C ASP A 294 19.36 -0.29 -9.36
N LYS A 295 18.87 0.91 -9.05
CA LYS A 295 19.52 1.87 -8.15
C LYS A 295 18.86 1.99 -6.78
N LEU A 296 17.78 1.25 -6.49
CA LEU A 296 17.01 1.32 -5.23
C LEU A 296 17.91 1.39 -3.98
N ILE A 297 18.89 0.48 -3.87
CA ILE A 297 19.83 0.44 -2.73
C ILE A 297 20.72 1.69 -2.64
N LYS A 298 21.19 2.22 -3.77
CA LYS A 298 22.05 3.42 -3.79
C LYS A 298 21.25 4.68 -3.45
N ILE A 299 20.01 4.74 -3.92
CA ILE A 299 19.07 5.82 -3.62
C ILE A 299 18.74 5.80 -2.12
N GLY A 300 18.34 4.64 -1.58
CA GLY A 300 18.06 4.49 -0.15
C GLY A 300 19.26 4.85 0.73
N GLY A 301 20.48 4.49 0.32
CA GLY A 301 21.70 4.93 1.00
C GLY A 301 21.87 6.45 1.03
N SER A 302 21.68 7.11 -0.10
CA SER A 302 21.76 8.58 -0.19
C SER A 302 20.71 9.27 0.69
N ILE A 303 19.49 8.73 0.73
CA ILE A 303 18.40 9.26 1.54
C ILE A 303 18.68 9.06 3.04
N LEU A 304 19.16 7.88 3.43
CA LEU A 304 19.56 7.62 4.82
C LEU A 304 20.64 8.60 5.29
N ILE A 305 21.59 8.98 4.43
CA ILE A 305 22.56 10.04 4.74
C ILE A 305 21.81 11.34 5.08
N MET A 306 20.92 11.78 4.20
CA MET A 306 20.14 13.02 4.41
C MET A 306 19.31 12.98 5.69
N LEU A 307 18.59 11.88 5.96
CA LEU A 307 17.77 11.72 7.16
C LEU A 307 18.61 11.74 8.45
N THR A 308 19.79 11.13 8.42
CA THR A 308 20.73 11.11 9.56
C THR A 308 21.23 12.52 9.89
N TYR A 309 21.51 13.35 8.86
CA TYR A 309 21.95 14.74 9.08
C TYR A 309 20.80 15.71 9.39
N GLY A 310 19.58 15.44 8.93
CA GLY A 310 18.43 16.34 9.10
C GLY A 310 17.58 16.08 10.36
N LYS A 311 17.24 14.82 10.63
CA LYS A 311 16.21 14.42 11.62
C LYS A 311 16.78 13.65 12.82
N TYR A 312 17.89 12.93 12.63
CA TYR A 312 18.50 12.04 13.64
C TYR A 312 19.95 12.44 14.01
N PHE A 313 20.20 13.73 14.27
CA PHE A 313 21.53 14.29 14.46
C PHE A 313 22.36 13.50 15.51
N LYS A 314 23.56 13.05 15.10
CA LYS A 314 24.66 12.45 15.91
C LYS A 314 24.83 10.93 15.98
N TYR A 315 24.65 10.13 14.93
CA TYR A 315 25.13 8.74 14.96
C TYR A 315 25.62 8.24 13.60
N LYS A 316 26.94 8.31 13.36
CA LYS A 316 27.58 7.70 12.17
C LYS A 316 27.34 6.19 12.15
N GLU A 317 27.30 5.58 13.34
CA GLU A 317 27.00 4.19 13.58
C GLU A 317 25.55 3.85 13.18
N ALA A 318 24.56 4.66 13.61
CA ALA A 318 23.15 4.44 13.27
C ALA A 318 22.91 4.44 11.76
N PHE A 319 23.53 5.37 11.02
CA PHE A 319 23.49 5.34 9.55
C PHE A 319 24.03 4.02 9.00
N ALA A 320 25.22 3.60 9.45
CA ALA A 320 25.86 2.39 8.94
C ALA A 320 24.99 1.15 9.19
N PHE A 321 24.39 1.05 10.38
CA PHE A 321 23.45 -0.03 10.71
C PHE A 321 22.17 0.06 9.90
N SER A 322 21.49 1.21 9.89
CA SER A 322 20.25 1.37 9.14
C SER A 322 20.43 1.11 7.64
N TYR A 323 21.58 1.49 7.08
CA TYR A 323 21.90 1.20 5.68
C TYR A 323 22.10 -0.29 5.39
N ILE A 324 22.68 -1.04 6.34
CA ILE A 324 22.82 -2.49 6.21
C ILE A 324 21.46 -3.17 6.32
N ILE A 325 20.63 -2.76 7.29
CA ILE A 325 19.30 -3.33 7.45
C ILE A 325 18.41 -3.01 6.23
N LEU A 326 18.53 -1.78 5.69
CA LEU A 326 17.86 -1.40 4.44
C LEU A 326 18.24 -2.33 3.28
N GLN A 327 19.53 -2.65 3.12
CA GLN A 327 19.98 -3.56 2.06
C GLN A 327 19.31 -4.94 2.13
N ILE A 328 19.16 -5.51 3.34
CA ILE A 328 18.57 -6.83 3.50
C ILE A 328 17.05 -6.80 3.33
N LEU A 329 16.36 -5.80 3.88
CA LEU A 329 14.91 -5.66 3.79
C LEU A 329 14.42 -5.38 2.36
N MET A 330 15.21 -4.71 1.53
CA MET A 330 14.84 -4.47 0.14
C MET A 330 15.13 -5.66 -0.79
N LEU A 331 15.89 -6.67 -0.35
CA LEU A 331 16.28 -7.77 -1.22
C LEU A 331 15.07 -8.56 -1.76
N PRO A 332 14.05 -8.91 -0.96
CA PRO A 332 12.87 -9.57 -1.50
C PRO A 332 12.09 -8.72 -2.50
N LEU A 333 12.04 -7.39 -2.30
CA LEU A 333 11.39 -6.47 -3.23
C LEU A 333 12.13 -6.42 -4.58
N LEU A 334 13.47 -6.45 -4.56
CA LEU A 334 14.29 -6.52 -5.78
C LEU A 334 14.09 -7.84 -6.54
N LEU A 335 13.77 -8.91 -5.84
CA LEU A 335 13.53 -10.25 -6.39
C LEU A 335 12.04 -10.55 -6.58
N TRP A 336 11.15 -9.56 -6.45
CA TRP A 336 9.71 -9.78 -6.50
C TRP A 336 9.25 -10.37 -7.83
N GLY A 337 9.85 -9.92 -8.95
CA GLY A 337 9.62 -10.52 -10.27
C GLY A 337 10.02 -12.00 -10.30
N ASP A 338 11.22 -12.32 -9.82
CA ASP A 338 11.71 -13.71 -9.76
C ASP A 338 10.74 -14.59 -8.93
N PHE A 339 10.21 -14.10 -7.80
CA PHE A 339 9.23 -14.84 -7.00
C PHE A 339 7.91 -15.10 -7.72
N ILE A 340 7.41 -14.13 -8.47
CA ILE A 340 6.21 -14.30 -9.29
C ILE A 340 6.47 -15.33 -10.37
N ASP A 341 7.60 -15.25 -11.06
CA ASP A 341 7.97 -16.19 -12.11
C ASP A 341 8.11 -17.62 -11.56
N ILE A 342 8.70 -17.78 -10.36
CA ILE A 342 8.77 -19.08 -9.68
C ILE A 342 7.37 -19.64 -9.44
N GLU A 343 6.44 -18.83 -8.92
CA GLU A 343 5.09 -19.30 -8.61
C GLU A 343 4.25 -19.61 -9.86
N GLU A 344 4.41 -18.83 -10.94
CA GLU A 344 3.68 -19.07 -12.20
C GLU A 344 4.26 -20.21 -13.03
N THR A 345 5.58 -20.45 -12.96
CA THR A 345 6.26 -21.47 -13.77
C THR A 345 6.57 -22.76 -13.01
N HIS A 346 6.42 -22.76 -11.69
CA HIS A 346 6.82 -23.87 -10.81
C HIS A 346 8.31 -24.24 -10.97
N SER A 347 9.16 -23.24 -11.26
CA SER A 347 10.58 -23.46 -11.57
C SER A 347 11.43 -23.62 -10.30
N VAL A 348 11.76 -24.88 -9.98
CA VAL A 348 12.69 -25.24 -8.90
C VAL A 348 14.11 -24.71 -9.16
N GLU A 349 14.53 -24.63 -10.42
CA GLU A 349 15.83 -24.06 -10.81
C GLU A 349 15.91 -22.58 -10.43
N LEU A 350 14.91 -21.80 -10.82
CA LEU A 350 14.85 -20.37 -10.51
C LEU A 350 14.75 -20.14 -8.99
N LEU A 351 13.99 -20.96 -8.26
CA LEU A 351 13.94 -20.91 -6.80
C LEU A 351 15.34 -21.11 -6.19
N ASN A 352 16.08 -22.11 -6.65
CA ASN A 352 17.44 -22.38 -6.15
C ASN A 352 18.40 -21.22 -6.45
N GLU A 353 18.29 -20.59 -7.62
CA GLU A 353 19.07 -19.39 -7.94
C GLU A 353 18.75 -18.22 -7.01
N VAL A 354 17.46 -17.95 -6.78
CA VAL A 354 16.98 -16.91 -5.86
C VAL A 354 17.47 -17.16 -4.43
N ILE A 355 17.36 -18.40 -3.93
CA ILE A 355 17.87 -18.79 -2.62
C ILE A 355 19.38 -18.53 -2.53
N LYS A 356 20.14 -18.88 -3.57
CA LYS A 356 21.58 -18.63 -3.61
C LYS A 356 21.92 -17.14 -3.62
N LYS A 357 21.17 -16.32 -4.36
CA LYS A 357 21.30 -14.85 -4.33
C LYS A 357 21.05 -14.31 -2.91
N ILE A 358 19.98 -14.76 -2.25
CA ILE A 358 19.61 -14.35 -0.89
C ILE A 358 20.67 -14.77 0.13
N SER A 359 21.13 -16.02 0.09
CA SER A 359 22.18 -16.53 0.98
C SER A 359 23.46 -15.72 0.84
N ASN A 360 23.96 -15.52 -0.38
CA ASN A 360 25.19 -14.78 -0.63
C ASN A 360 25.11 -13.31 -0.20
N ALA A 361 23.95 -12.68 -0.39
CA ALA A 361 23.72 -11.31 0.07
C ALA A 361 23.66 -11.25 1.61
N GLY A 362 22.97 -12.21 2.21
CA GLY A 362 22.85 -12.37 3.66
C GLY A 362 24.20 -12.53 4.36
N ASP A 363 25.04 -13.45 3.88
CA ASP A 363 26.38 -13.69 4.44
C ASP A 363 27.26 -12.44 4.39
N LYS A 364 27.22 -11.71 3.26
CA LYS A 364 27.93 -10.43 3.12
C LYS A 364 27.44 -9.39 4.12
N ILE A 365 26.14 -9.35 4.38
CA ILE A 365 25.52 -8.39 5.32
C ILE A 365 25.88 -8.74 6.75
N VAL A 366 25.73 -10.00 7.18
CA VAL A 366 26.10 -10.47 8.52
C VAL A 366 27.59 -10.19 8.80
N ASN A 367 28.46 -10.43 7.83
CA ASN A 367 29.89 -10.11 7.95
C ASN A 367 30.13 -8.60 8.12
N LYS A 368 29.40 -7.74 7.40
CA LYS A 368 29.51 -6.27 7.58
C LYS A 368 29.07 -5.85 8.99
N ILE A 369 27.99 -6.41 9.53
CA ILE A 369 27.50 -6.10 10.89
C ILE A 369 28.58 -6.43 11.93
N ASN A 370 29.19 -7.61 11.82
CA ASN A 370 30.24 -8.07 12.74
C ASN A 370 31.50 -7.18 12.74
N VAL A 371 31.75 -6.43 11.66
CA VAL A 371 32.92 -5.54 11.54
C VAL A 371 32.66 -4.15 12.15
N ILE A 372 31.41 -3.69 12.23
CA ILE A 372 31.11 -2.29 12.54
C ILE A 372 31.23 -1.97 14.04
N ASP A 373 30.82 -2.88 14.94
CA ASP A 373 31.05 -2.80 16.40
C ASP A 373 30.52 -4.07 17.11
N ASN A 374 31.27 -4.63 18.08
CA ASN A 374 30.85 -5.76 18.93
C ASN A 374 29.52 -5.50 19.67
N LYS A 375 29.16 -4.25 19.95
CA LYS A 375 27.87 -3.89 20.56
C LYS A 375 26.66 -4.37 19.77
N PHE A 376 26.79 -4.61 18.48
CA PHE A 376 25.70 -5.05 17.59
C PHE A 376 25.77 -6.53 17.23
N SER A 377 26.63 -7.30 17.91
CA SER A 377 26.67 -8.76 17.80
C SER A 377 25.30 -9.43 18.03
N PRO A 378 24.45 -8.99 18.98
CA PRO A 378 23.09 -9.53 19.11
C PRO A 378 22.25 -9.35 17.84
N MET A 379 22.39 -8.21 17.15
CA MET A 379 21.64 -7.87 15.94
C MET A 379 22.12 -8.66 14.72
N SER A 380 23.41 -9.00 14.67
CA SER A 380 23.96 -9.93 13.68
C SER A 380 23.27 -11.30 13.75
N ASN A 381 23.06 -11.81 14.97
CA ASN A 381 22.33 -13.06 15.18
C ASN A 381 20.87 -12.94 14.75
N THR A 382 20.18 -11.84 15.09
CA THR A 382 18.81 -11.58 14.64
C THR A 382 18.70 -11.61 13.12
N VAL A 383 19.56 -10.86 12.42
CA VAL A 383 19.57 -10.80 10.95
C VAL A 383 19.89 -12.17 10.34
N SER A 384 20.90 -12.87 10.87
CA SER A 384 21.26 -14.22 10.41
C SER A 384 20.10 -15.21 10.59
N ASN A 385 19.43 -15.19 11.75
CA ASN A 385 18.28 -16.05 12.04
C ASN A 385 17.09 -15.76 11.13
N ALA A 386 16.80 -14.48 10.86
CA ALA A 386 15.75 -14.08 9.94
C ALA A 386 16.03 -14.57 8.50
N ILE A 387 17.27 -14.43 8.03
CA ILE A 387 17.70 -14.91 6.71
C ILE A 387 17.61 -16.43 6.61
N ASN A 388 18.11 -17.15 7.62
CA ASN A 388 18.02 -18.61 7.65
C ASN A 388 16.56 -19.09 7.66
N THR A 389 15.69 -18.41 8.41
CA THR A 389 14.26 -18.70 8.44
C THR A 389 13.61 -18.44 7.09
N LEU A 390 13.93 -17.32 6.43
CA LEU A 390 13.48 -17.03 5.08
C LEU A 390 13.90 -18.13 4.10
N ILE A 391 15.18 -18.49 4.07
CA ILE A 391 15.71 -19.54 3.18
C ILE A 391 15.03 -20.89 3.44
N ASN A 392 14.84 -21.27 4.71
CA ASN A 392 14.18 -22.53 5.05
C ASN A 392 12.71 -22.53 4.61
N LYS A 393 11.98 -21.42 4.81
CA LYS A 393 10.61 -21.27 4.30
C LYS A 393 10.57 -21.36 2.78
N LEU A 394 11.51 -20.72 2.07
CA LEU A 394 11.59 -20.79 0.61
C LEU A 394 11.83 -22.23 0.12
N LYS A 395 12.76 -22.97 0.74
CA LYS A 395 13.05 -24.38 0.40
C LYS A 395 11.89 -25.33 0.70
N ALA A 396 11.06 -25.00 1.68
CA ALA A 396 9.91 -25.80 2.07
C ALA A 396 8.68 -25.58 1.17
N GLN A 397 8.76 -24.68 0.19
CA GLN A 397 7.66 -24.50 -0.75
C GLN A 397 7.59 -25.69 -1.70
N GLU A 398 6.43 -26.35 -1.71
CA GLU A 398 6.04 -27.31 -2.73
C GLU A 398 5.59 -26.51 -3.96
N ILE A 399 6.57 -26.09 -4.76
CA ILE A 399 6.35 -25.47 -6.08
C ILE A 399 6.37 -26.51 -7.18
#